data_AF-A0A943B163-F1
#
_entry.id   AF-A0A943B163-F1
#
_cell.length_a   1.000
_cell.length_b   1.000
_cell.length_c   1.000
_cell.angle_alpha   90.00
_cell.angle_beta   90.00
_cell.angle_gamma   90.00
#
_symmetry.space_group_name_H-M   'P 1'
#
loop_
_entity.id
_entity.type
_entity.pdbx_description
1 polymer ?
#
loop_
_entity_poly.entity_id
_entity_poly.type
_entity_poly.pdbx_seq_one_letter_code
_entity_poly.pdbx_strand_id
1 'polypeptide(L)'
;MTNCHIKDSSITDYSNKIINKKRESVPHMVNLILEKYNELNLPSYVRPPKNYTIMDCYNSYGIADLYKALKMMSESSYVMKNFSIDMIFNTDNIRKALNGSFKDKFPVKPKENREYLNVSNNKVYEPNKDNEELYKILGLR
;
A
#
# COMPACT_ATOMS: atom_id res chain seq x y z
N MET A 1 -6.44 -31.50 56.18
CA MET A 1 -5.26 -31.56 55.28
C MET A 1 -5.76 -31.82 53.87
N THR A 2 -5.91 -30.76 53.07
CA THR A 2 -6.38 -30.83 51.69
C THR A 2 -5.25 -30.37 50.78
N ASN A 3 -4.58 -31.32 50.13
CA ASN A 3 -3.60 -31.02 49.08
C ASN A 3 -4.03 -31.76 47.81
N CYS A 4 -4.81 -31.08 46.98
CA CYS A 4 -4.95 -31.40 45.56
C CYS A 4 -4.50 -30.16 44.79
N HIS A 5 -3.29 -30.19 44.24
CA HIS A 5 -2.88 -29.29 43.17
C HIS A 5 -2.36 -30.17 42.03
N ILE A 6 -3.28 -30.51 41.13
CA ILE A 6 -2.95 -31.04 39.82
C ILE A 6 -2.30 -29.87 39.06
N LYS A 7 -1.03 -30.04 38.65
CA LYS A 7 -0.39 -29.10 37.72
C LYS A 7 -0.88 -29.43 36.32
N ASP A 8 -1.73 -28.57 35.77
CA ASP A 8 -2.09 -28.62 34.35
C ASP A 8 -0.83 -28.47 33.50
N SER A 9 -0.51 -29.50 32.71
CA SER A 9 0.66 -29.54 31.83
C SER A 9 0.38 -28.95 30.43
N SER A 10 -0.45 -27.91 30.33
CA SER A 10 -0.87 -27.35 29.04
C SER A 10 -0.34 -25.97 28.71
N ILE A 11 0.65 -25.44 29.45
CA ILE A 11 1.32 -24.21 29.02
C ILE A 11 2.43 -24.60 28.06
N THR A 12 2.09 -24.59 26.77
CA THR A 12 3.07 -24.71 25.69
C THR A 12 3.96 -23.47 25.72
N ASP A 13 5.21 -23.67 26.15
CA ASP A 13 6.27 -22.69 26.03
C ASP A 13 6.50 -22.38 24.55
N TYR A 14 5.92 -21.28 24.06
CA TYR A 14 6.34 -20.62 22.82
C TYR A 14 7.70 -19.93 23.05
N SER A 15 8.70 -20.72 23.43
CA SER A 15 10.10 -20.32 23.47
C SER A 15 10.65 -20.35 22.04
N ASN A 16 10.35 -19.32 21.25
CA ASN A 16 11.01 -19.08 19.98
C ASN A 16 11.70 -17.70 19.97
N LYS A 17 13.01 -17.75 20.27
CA LYS A 17 14.04 -16.87 19.70
C LYS A 17 13.81 -15.36 19.84
N ILE A 18 13.82 -14.86 21.08
CA ILE A 18 14.18 -13.45 21.32
C ILE A 18 15.70 -13.35 21.18
N ILE A 19 16.15 -13.16 19.94
CA ILE A 19 17.54 -12.80 19.65
C ILE A 19 17.77 -11.45 20.32
N ASN A 20 18.60 -11.45 21.35
CA ASN A 20 19.12 -10.27 22.03
C ASN A 20 19.72 -9.30 21.00
N LYS A 21 18.91 -8.32 20.58
CA LYS A 21 19.40 -7.03 20.13
C LYS A 21 18.83 -6.04 21.11
N LYS A 22 19.71 -5.44 21.91
CA LYS A 22 19.46 -4.32 22.83
C LYS A 22 18.81 -3.18 22.02
N ARG A 23 17.50 -3.28 21.79
CA ARG A 23 16.69 -2.20 21.22
C ARG A 23 16.34 -1.36 22.43
N GLU A 24 16.96 -0.19 22.51
CA GLU A 24 16.44 0.95 23.28
C GLU A 24 14.92 0.91 23.22
N SER A 25 14.22 1.12 24.35
CA SER A 25 12.79 0.91 24.50
C SER A 25 11.99 1.80 23.54
N VAL A 26 11.93 1.39 22.27
CA VAL A 26 11.00 1.89 21.27
C VAL A 26 9.64 1.76 21.96
N PRO A 27 8.86 2.85 22.08
CA PRO A 27 7.61 2.81 22.82
C PRO A 27 6.80 1.60 22.36
N HIS A 28 6.35 0.75 23.29
CA HIS A 28 5.68 -0.52 22.98
C HIS A 28 4.60 -0.37 21.88
N MET A 29 3.88 0.76 21.92
CA MET A 29 2.90 1.18 20.92
C MET A 29 3.44 1.26 19.49
N VAL A 30 4.65 1.80 19.29
CA VAL A 30 5.28 1.90 17.97
C VAL A 30 5.52 0.51 17.38
N ASN A 31 5.96 -0.44 18.20
CA ASN A 31 6.16 -1.82 17.74
C ASN A 31 4.84 -2.48 17.35
N LEU A 32 3.78 -2.34 18.15
CA LEU A 32 2.45 -2.87 17.82
C LEU A 32 1.89 -2.29 16.50
N ILE A 33 2.12 -0.99 16.25
CA ILE A 33 1.68 -0.35 15.01
C ILE A 33 2.48 -0.86 13.81
N LEU A 34 3.79 -1.06 13.97
CA LEU A 34 4.64 -1.62 12.91
C LEU A 34 4.36 -3.10 12.64
N GLU A 35 4.07 -3.89 13.67
CA GLU A 35 3.58 -5.27 13.52
C GLU A 35 2.30 -5.27 12.68
N LYS A 36 1.34 -4.40 13.03
CA LYS A 36 0.10 -4.29 12.26
C LYS A 36 0.33 -3.86 10.81
N TYR A 37 1.26 -2.92 10.59
CA TYR A 37 1.65 -2.49 9.25
C TYR A 37 2.16 -3.67 8.41
N ASN A 38 3.02 -4.51 9.00
CA ASN A 38 3.60 -5.66 8.33
C ASN A 38 2.57 -6.77 8.08
N GLU A 39 1.65 -7.01 9.02
CA GLU A 39 0.53 -7.95 8.83
C GLU A 39 -0.34 -7.59 7.61
N LEU A 40 -0.50 -6.29 7.34
CA LEU A 40 -1.31 -5.78 6.23
C LEU A 40 -0.56 -5.76 4.89
N ASN A 41 0.68 -6.27 4.83
CA ASN A 41 1.53 -6.29 3.64
C ASN A 41 1.65 -4.91 2.96
N LEU A 42 1.65 -3.83 3.74
CA LEU A 42 1.84 -2.46 3.23
C LEU A 42 3.24 -2.30 2.59
N PRO A 43 3.47 -1.22 1.81
CA PRO A 43 4.72 -1.04 1.05
C PRO A 43 5.98 -1.33 1.86
N SER A 44 6.88 -2.14 1.31
CA SER A 44 8.12 -2.48 2.00
C SER A 44 9.03 -1.25 2.16
N TYR A 45 9.84 -1.26 3.21
CA TYR A 45 10.75 -0.16 3.52
C TYR A 45 12.12 -0.69 3.91
N VAL A 46 13.17 0.02 3.47
CA VAL A 46 14.55 -0.30 3.84
C VAL A 46 14.88 0.26 5.23
N ARG A 47 14.31 1.42 5.57
CA ARG A 47 14.50 2.11 6.84
C ARG A 47 13.16 2.30 7.53
N PRO A 48 13.05 1.97 8.84
CA PRO A 48 11.82 2.22 9.57
C PRO A 48 11.54 3.73 9.65
N PRO A 49 10.24 4.10 9.71
CA PRO A 49 9.83 5.48 9.91
C PRO A 49 10.26 5.93 11.30
N LYS A 50 10.32 7.25 11.48
CA LYS A 50 10.73 7.81 12.77
C LYS A 50 9.64 7.58 13.81
N ASN A 51 10.03 7.22 15.03
CA ASN A 51 9.09 6.89 16.11
C ASN A 51 8.11 8.05 16.38
N TYR A 52 8.57 9.30 16.35
CA TYR A 52 7.69 10.45 16.58
C TYR A 52 6.58 10.52 15.52
N THR A 53 6.87 10.23 14.26
CA THR A 53 5.88 10.25 13.17
C THR A 53 4.74 9.26 13.41
N ILE A 54 5.09 8.06 13.89
CA ILE A 54 4.09 7.04 14.26
C ILE A 54 3.28 7.51 15.47
N MET A 55 3.95 8.04 16.49
CA MET A 55 3.29 8.51 17.70
C MET A 55 2.39 9.72 17.43
N ASP A 56 2.74 10.60 16.49
CA ASP A 56 1.90 11.73 16.07
C ASP A 56 0.61 11.26 15.42
N CYS A 57 0.68 10.24 14.55
CA CYS A 57 -0.51 9.61 13.98
C CYS A 57 -1.38 8.93 15.06
N TYR A 58 -0.74 8.23 16.00
CA TYR A 58 -1.43 7.61 17.12
C TYR A 58 -2.11 8.64 18.03
N ASN A 59 -1.43 9.72 18.40
CA ASN A 59 -1.97 10.77 19.25
C ASN A 59 -3.11 11.54 18.56
N SER A 60 -3.08 11.66 17.24
CA SER A 60 -4.11 12.39 16.47
C SER A 60 -5.40 11.62 16.28
N TYR A 61 -5.34 10.30 16.07
CA TYR A 61 -6.51 9.48 15.68
C TYR A 61 -6.82 8.33 16.65
N GLY A 62 -5.90 7.99 17.55
CA GLY A 62 -5.99 6.80 18.38
C GLY A 62 -5.70 5.50 17.60
N ILE A 63 -5.57 4.40 18.33
CA ILE A 63 -5.15 3.10 17.75
C ILE A 63 -6.20 2.51 16.79
N ALA A 64 -7.48 2.64 17.13
CA ALA A 64 -8.57 2.01 16.38
C ALA A 64 -8.70 2.61 14.97
N ASP A 65 -8.73 3.95 14.88
CA ASP A 65 -8.82 4.62 13.60
C ASP A 65 -7.52 4.54 12.81
N LEU A 66 -6.35 4.55 13.47
CA LEU A 66 -5.08 4.30 12.79
C LEU A 66 -5.08 2.92 12.12
N TYR A 67 -5.50 1.86 12.81
CA TYR A 67 -5.58 0.52 12.23
C TYR A 67 -6.60 0.42 11.10
N LYS A 68 -7.75 1.09 11.24
CA LYS A 68 -8.75 1.18 10.18
C LYS A 68 -8.19 1.87 8.94
N ALA A 69 -7.46 2.97 9.12
CA ALA A 69 -6.81 3.69 8.04
C ALA A 69 -5.74 2.83 7.33
N LEU A 70 -4.88 2.15 8.09
CA LEU A 70 -3.87 1.23 7.54
C LEU A 70 -4.52 0.11 6.72
N LYS A 71 -5.62 -0.46 7.20
CA LYS A 71 -6.39 -1.46 6.45
C LYS A 71 -6.92 -0.89 5.13
N MET A 72 -7.57 0.28 5.16
CA MET A 72 -8.07 0.95 3.95
C MET A 72 -6.96 1.28 2.95
N MET A 73 -5.78 1.64 3.44
CA MET A 73 -4.59 1.88 2.62
C MET A 73 -4.06 0.60 1.99
N SER A 74 -4.04 -0.53 2.72
CA SER A 74 -3.59 -1.83 2.20
C SER A 74 -4.46 -2.37 1.06
N GLU A 75 -5.75 -2.01 1.05
CA GLU A 75 -6.70 -2.38 0.01
C GLU A 75 -6.55 -1.54 -1.27
N SER A 76 -5.77 -0.44 -1.23
CA SER A 76 -5.62 0.47 -2.37
C SER A 76 -4.42 0.13 -3.24
N SER A 77 -4.68 -0.20 -4.51
CA SER A 77 -3.60 -0.43 -5.49
C SER A 77 -2.75 0.82 -5.73
N TYR A 78 -3.33 2.01 -5.60
CA TYR A 78 -2.60 3.27 -5.72
C TYR A 78 -1.59 3.44 -4.57
N VAL A 79 -2.02 3.20 -3.34
CA VAL A 79 -1.15 3.29 -2.16
C VAL A 79 -0.03 2.25 -2.25
N MET A 80 -0.38 1.00 -2.55
CA MET A 80 0.57 -0.11 -2.65
C MET A 80 1.70 0.13 -3.68
N LYS A 81 1.42 0.87 -4.76
CA LYS A 81 2.41 1.18 -5.80
C LYS A 81 3.21 2.46 -5.56
N ASN A 82 2.61 3.48 -4.95
CA ASN A 82 3.16 4.83 -4.97
C ASN A 82 3.59 5.35 -3.59
N PHE A 83 3.16 4.73 -2.50
CA PHE A 83 3.42 5.27 -1.16
C PHE A 83 4.69 4.67 -0.57
N SER A 84 5.46 5.53 0.09
CA SER A 84 6.50 5.12 1.04
C SER A 84 5.91 4.98 2.44
N ILE A 85 6.65 4.32 3.35
CA ILE A 85 6.23 4.19 4.75
C ILE A 85 6.02 5.55 5.44
N ASP A 86 6.80 6.57 5.11
CA ASP A 86 6.62 7.92 5.64
C ASP A 86 5.32 8.57 5.11
N MET A 87 4.91 8.24 3.88
CA MET A 87 3.62 8.69 3.35
C MET A 87 2.45 7.95 3.99
N ILE A 88 2.62 6.68 4.36
CA ILE A 88 1.60 5.93 5.11
C ILE A 88 1.40 6.56 6.49
N PHE A 89 2.50 6.79 7.23
CA PHE A 89 2.48 7.48 8.52
C PHE A 89 2.48 9.01 8.38
N ASN A 90 1.60 9.53 7.52
CA ASN A 90 1.34 10.95 7.42
C ASN A 90 -0.08 11.23 7.89
N THR A 91 -0.26 12.17 8.84
CA THR A 91 -1.56 12.48 9.45
C THR A 91 -2.63 12.88 8.43
N ASP A 92 -2.27 13.61 7.36
CA ASP A 92 -3.20 13.94 6.28
C ASP A 92 -3.62 12.72 5.46
N ASN A 93 -2.70 11.79 5.24
CA ASN A 93 -3.02 10.56 4.53
C ASN A 93 -3.87 9.62 5.40
N ILE A 94 -3.58 9.50 6.70
CA ILE A 94 -4.46 8.78 7.64
C ILE A 94 -5.90 9.36 7.56
N ARG A 95 -6.05 10.68 7.61
CA ARG A 95 -7.35 11.35 7.44
C ARG A 95 -8.02 11.01 6.11
N LYS A 96 -7.29 11.08 5.00
CA LYS A 96 -7.79 10.74 3.66
C LYS A 96 -8.25 9.29 3.59
N ALA A 97 -7.52 8.36 4.22
CA ALA A 97 -7.91 6.96 4.29
C ALA A 97 -9.23 6.79 5.03
N LEU A 98 -9.36 7.37 6.22
CA LEU A 98 -10.59 7.33 7.02
C LEU A 98 -11.79 7.91 6.27
N ASN A 99 -11.58 8.96 5.48
CA ASN A 99 -12.58 9.55 4.61
C ASN A 99 -12.88 8.72 3.35
N GLY A 100 -12.20 7.58 3.15
CA GLY A 100 -12.40 6.69 2.02
C GLY A 100 -11.76 7.15 0.70
N SER A 101 -10.81 8.09 0.74
CA SER A 101 -10.18 8.66 -0.46
C SER A 101 -9.33 7.65 -1.25
N PHE A 102 -8.85 6.59 -0.60
CA PHE A 102 -8.01 5.55 -1.22
C PHE A 102 -8.80 4.33 -1.71
N LYS A 103 -10.13 4.37 -1.63
CA LYS A 103 -10.94 3.29 -2.22
C LYS A 103 -10.70 3.27 -3.72
N ASP A 104 -10.23 2.14 -4.22
CA ASP A 104 -10.10 1.93 -5.66
C ASP A 104 -11.49 1.98 -6.28
N LYS A 105 -11.70 2.95 -7.19
CA LYS A 105 -13.04 3.26 -7.71
C LYS A 105 -13.65 2.12 -8.54
N PHE A 106 -12.85 1.14 -8.96
CA PHE A 106 -13.25 -0.12 -9.59
C PHE A 106 -12.13 -1.15 -9.34
N PRO A 107 -12.42 -2.46 -9.30
CA PRO A 107 -11.36 -3.46 -9.35
C PRO A 107 -10.63 -3.28 -10.68
N VAL A 108 -9.47 -2.63 -10.65
CA VAL A 108 -8.60 -2.54 -11.81
C VAL A 108 -8.13 -3.96 -12.04
N LYS A 109 -8.75 -4.66 -13.00
CA LYS A 109 -8.19 -5.92 -13.51
C LYS A 109 -6.69 -5.66 -13.73
N PRO A 110 -5.79 -6.53 -13.22
CA PRO A 110 -4.37 -6.36 -13.44
C PRO A 110 -4.19 -6.08 -14.93
N LYS A 111 -3.51 -4.98 -15.27
CA LYS A 111 -3.11 -4.73 -16.65
C LYS A 111 -2.04 -5.78 -16.98
N GLU A 112 -2.46 -7.01 -17.25
CA GLU A 112 -1.68 -7.95 -18.03
C GLU A 112 -1.38 -7.24 -19.34
N ASN A 113 -0.08 -7.07 -19.59
CA ASN A 113 0.50 -6.69 -20.87
C ASN A 113 -0.21 -5.52 -21.57
N ARG A 114 0.23 -4.30 -21.26
CA ARG A 114 0.23 -3.27 -22.30
C ARG A 114 1.21 -3.74 -23.37
N GLU A 115 0.76 -4.60 -24.27
CA GLU A 115 1.31 -4.67 -25.62
C GLU A 115 1.25 -3.24 -26.15
N TYR A 116 2.41 -2.59 -26.20
CA TYR A 116 2.55 -1.43 -27.06
C TYR A 116 2.11 -1.92 -28.44
N LEU A 117 1.06 -1.34 -29.03
CA LEU A 117 0.78 -1.55 -30.45
C LEU A 117 2.09 -1.24 -31.17
N ASN A 118 2.74 -2.25 -31.74
CA ASN A 118 3.83 -2.04 -32.67
C ASN A 118 3.23 -1.25 -33.85
N VAL A 119 3.47 0.05 -33.89
CA VAL A 119 3.11 0.93 -35.02
C VAL A 119 4.10 0.67 -36.16
N SER A 120 4.17 -0.57 -36.61
CA SER A 120 4.79 -0.95 -37.88
C SER A 120 3.67 -1.09 -38.91
N ASN A 121 3.07 0.04 -39.26
CA ASN A 121 2.10 0.11 -40.34
C ASN A 121 2.85 0.19 -41.68
N ASN A 122 3.33 -0.95 -42.19
CA ASN A 122 3.71 -1.07 -43.60
C ASN A 122 2.46 -1.21 -44.49
N LYS A 123 1.44 -0.36 -44.28
CA LYS A 123 0.33 -0.25 -45.23
C LYS A 123 0.72 0.81 -46.26
N VAL A 124 1.07 0.35 -47.46
CA VAL A 124 1.20 1.22 -48.62
C VAL A 124 -0.22 1.64 -49.00
N TYR A 125 -0.55 2.92 -48.79
CA TYR A 125 -1.84 3.46 -49.17
C TYR A 125 -1.84 3.70 -50.68
N GLU A 126 -2.78 3.08 -51.38
CA GLU A 126 -3.05 3.42 -52.78
C GLU A 126 -3.66 4.83 -52.85
N PRO A 127 -3.21 5.67 -53.78
CA PRO A 127 -3.73 7.03 -53.92
C PRO A 127 -5.21 6.98 -54.30
N ASN A 128 -6.08 7.35 -53.34
CA ASN A 128 -7.50 7.56 -53.61
C ASN A 128 -7.67 8.90 -54.36
N LYS A 129 -8.26 8.83 -55.54
CA LYS A 129 -8.52 9.96 -56.45
C LYS A 129 -9.34 11.07 -55.78
N ASP A 130 -10.27 10.68 -54.91
CA ASP A 130 -11.13 11.61 -54.17
C ASP A 130 -10.33 12.43 -53.14
N ASN A 131 -9.30 11.83 -52.56
CA ASN A 131 -8.43 12.50 -51.60
C ASN A 131 -7.53 13.53 -52.29
N GLU A 132 -7.04 13.24 -53.51
CA GLU A 132 -6.26 14.20 -54.28
C GLU A 132 -7.06 15.45 -54.65
N GLU A 133 -8.33 15.28 -55.02
CA GLU A 133 -9.22 16.42 -55.29
C GLU A 133 -9.48 17.24 -54.04
N LEU A 134 -9.68 16.60 -52.88
CA LEU A 134 -9.78 17.26 -51.59
C LEU A 134 -8.55 18.11 -51.25
N TYR A 135 -7.33 17.60 -51.48
CA TYR A 135 -6.11 18.37 -51.25
C TYR A 135 -5.98 19.60 -52.17
N LYS A 136 -6.45 19.49 -53.43
CA LYS A 136 -6.50 20.63 -54.37
C LYS A 136 -7.51 21.68 -53.93
N ILE A 137 -8.70 21.26 -53.48
CA ILE A 137 -9.74 22.17 -52.99
C ILE A 137 -9.27 22.92 -51.73
N LEU A 138 -8.52 22.24 -50.86
CA LEU A 138 -7.98 22.81 -49.63
C LEU A 138 -6.69 23.63 -49.83
N GLY A 139 -6.15 23.70 -51.06
CA GLY A 139 -4.93 24.46 -51.37
C GLY A 139 -3.66 23.91 -50.71
N LEU A 140 -3.67 22.62 -50.36
CA LEU A 140 -2.57 21.96 -49.64
C LEU A 140 -1.56 21.29 -50.58
N ARG A 141 -1.76 21.40 -51.90
CA ARG A 141 -0.91 20.86 -52.96
C ARG A 141 -0.82 21.82 -54.13
#